data_AF-X0ZSN6-F1
#
_entry.id   AF-X0ZSN6-F1
#
_cell.length_a   1.000
_cell.length_b   1.000
_cell.length_c   1.000
_cell.angle_alpha   90.00
_cell.angle_beta   90.00
_cell.angle_gamma   90.00
#
_symmetry.space_group_name_H-M   'P 1'
#
loop_
_entity.id
_entity.type
_entity.pdbx_description
1 polymer ?
#
loop_
_entity_poly.entity_id
_entity_poly.type
_entity_poly.pdbx_seq_one_letter_code
_entity_poly.pdbx_strand_id
1 'polypeptide(L)'
;MGNVGNTLRIYVEGTDVDFPSKIDNFPVEVFKTGKIKALNQLAYYIPTDAVTGSPWTVPKAALDPLRTSKYRPIPGGVSIGHPNITAGTHGVSLRFMGISGGLSNNHVLAAGSTLQFPKASIGDPIYQPGPYDGGTSADAVGALSWYQPIDTEKSNLI
;
A
#
# COMPACT_ATOMS: atom_id res chain seq x y z
N MET A 1 7.86 13.67 -22.70
CA MET A 1 6.79 14.47 -22.05
C MET A 1 7.18 14.63 -20.59
N GLY A 2 7.35 15.87 -20.12
CA GLY A 2 7.84 16.14 -18.76
C GLY A 2 6.79 15.80 -17.71
N ASN A 3 7.24 15.22 -16.58
CA ASN A 3 6.43 14.87 -15.41
C ASN A 3 6.01 16.13 -14.61
N VAL A 4 5.41 17.10 -15.29
CA VAL A 4 4.94 18.34 -14.67
C VAL A 4 3.74 18.02 -13.77
N GLY A 5 3.99 17.90 -12.46
CA GLY A 5 2.97 17.70 -11.42
C GLY A 5 3.09 16.43 -10.59
N ASN A 6 3.96 15.49 -10.95
CA ASN A 6 4.19 14.25 -10.18
C ASN A 6 5.52 14.34 -9.42
N THR A 7 5.46 14.47 -8.10
CA THR A 7 6.65 14.55 -7.22
C THR A 7 6.74 13.30 -6.35
N LEU A 8 7.92 12.69 -6.27
CA LEU A 8 8.21 11.61 -5.32
C LEU A 8 8.48 12.20 -3.95
N ARG A 9 7.63 11.88 -2.97
CA ARG A 9 7.85 12.26 -1.57
C ARG A 9 8.54 11.14 -0.82
N ILE A 10 9.72 11.42 -0.29
CA ILE A 10 10.56 10.45 0.43
C ILE A 10 10.66 10.87 1.89
N TYR A 11 10.40 9.94 2.81
CA TYR A 11 10.49 10.16 4.24
C TYR A 11 11.77 9.49 4.76
N VAL A 12 12.65 10.26 5.40
CA VAL A 12 13.95 9.78 5.89
C VAL A 12 14.07 9.93 7.41
N GLU A 13 14.59 8.89 8.07
CA GLU A 13 14.87 8.92 9.51
C GLU A 13 16.12 9.77 9.79
N GLY A 14 15.92 11.01 10.23
CA GLY A 14 16.85 11.82 11.03
C GLY A 14 18.27 12.10 10.52
N THR A 15 18.74 11.52 9.42
CA THR A 15 20.10 11.70 8.91
C THR A 15 20.14 12.65 7.74
N ASP A 16 21.22 13.43 7.64
CA ASP A 16 21.55 14.22 6.46
C ASP A 16 22.06 13.28 5.38
N VAL A 17 21.13 12.58 4.72
CA VAL A 17 21.43 11.78 3.52
C VAL A 17 21.25 12.65 2.29
N ASP A 18 22.29 12.69 1.46
CA ASP A 18 22.27 13.34 0.16
C ASP A 18 21.38 12.52 -0.77
N PHE A 19 20.13 12.98 -0.97
CA PHE A 19 19.15 12.32 -1.83
C PHE A 19 19.14 13.00 -3.20
N PRO A 20 19.12 12.23 -4.30
CA PRO A 20 19.08 12.82 -5.62
C PRO A 20 17.81 13.66 -5.80
N SER A 21 17.97 14.85 -6.37
CA SER A 21 16.84 15.76 -6.65
C SER A 21 15.84 15.22 -7.68
N LYS A 22 16.20 14.14 -8.39
CA LYS A 22 15.36 13.43 -9.36
C LYS A 22 15.63 11.92 -9.34
N ILE A 23 14.58 11.11 -9.47
CA ILE A 23 14.64 9.67 -9.74
C ILE A 23 13.75 9.40 -10.96
N ASP A 24 14.29 8.79 -12.01
CA ASP A 24 13.57 8.51 -13.28
C ASP A 24 12.79 9.70 -13.85
N ASN A 25 13.41 10.88 -13.81
CA ASN A 25 12.81 12.17 -14.21
C ASN A 25 11.62 12.65 -13.35
N PHE A 26 11.30 11.99 -12.24
CA PHE A 26 10.40 12.52 -11.23
C PHE A 26 11.18 13.39 -10.24
N PRO A 27 10.77 14.65 -9.99
CA PRO A 27 11.34 15.45 -8.93
C PRO A 27 11.13 14.79 -7.57
N VAL A 28 12.13 14.88 -6.71
CA VAL A 28 12.12 14.28 -5.36
C VAL A 28 11.99 15.38 -4.31
N GLU A 29 11.08 15.16 -3.36
CA GLU A 29 10.87 16.00 -2.17
C GLU A 29 11.15 15.15 -0.93
N VAL A 30 12.15 15.54 -0.14
CA VAL A 30 12.60 14.77 1.03
C VAL A 30 12.06 15.40 2.31
N PHE A 31 11.36 14.61 3.11
CA PHE A 31 10.84 14.97 4.43
C PHE A 31 11.63 14.25 5.51
N LYS A 32 12.28 15.01 6.38
CA LYS A 32 12.90 14.44 7.58
C LYS A 32 11.81 14.05 8.57
N THR A 33 11.79 12.80 8.97
CA THR A 33 10.90 12.28 10.01
C THR A 33 11.68 11.96 11.28
N GLY A 34 10.95 11.76 12.38
CA GLY A 34 11.50 11.07 13.54
C GLY A 34 11.85 9.61 13.22
N LYS A 35 12.23 8.85 14.25
CA LYS A 35 12.62 7.44 14.09
C LYS A 35 11.54 6.62 13.38
N ILE A 36 11.88 5.98 12.26
CA ILE A 36 10.96 5.08 11.55
C ILE A 36 11.01 3.75 12.31
N LYS A 37 9.99 3.52 13.14
CA LYS A 37 9.87 2.28 13.91
C LYS A 37 8.93 1.32 13.21
N ALA A 38 9.31 0.04 13.15
CA ALA A 38 8.38 -1.01 12.75
C ALA A 38 7.17 -1.02 13.70
N LEU A 39 5.97 -1.25 13.14
CA LEU A 39 4.70 -1.14 13.87
C LEU A 39 4.65 -2.05 15.13
N ASN A 40 5.33 -3.20 15.09
CA ASN A 40 5.42 -4.12 16.22
C ASN A 40 6.23 -3.56 17.43
N GLN A 41 7.00 -2.49 17.25
CA GLN A 41 7.73 -1.81 18.33
C GLN A 41 7.00 -0.59 18.89
N LEU A 42 5.89 -0.16 18.29
CA LEU A 42 5.08 0.97 18.79
C LEU A 42 4.20 0.57 19.99
N ALA A 43 3.78 -0.69 20.08
CA ALA A 43 3.01 -1.22 21.21
C ALA A 43 3.77 -1.17 22.56
N TYR A 44 5.10 -1.02 22.53
CA TYR A 44 5.94 -0.98 23.73
C TYR A 44 6.30 0.45 24.17
N TYR A 45 5.95 1.50 23.40
CA TYR A 45 6.57 2.82 23.57
C TYR A 45 5.60 4.01 23.58
N ILE A 46 4.28 3.79 23.64
CA ILE A 46 3.35 4.90 23.90
C ILE A 46 3.08 4.96 25.41
N PRO A 47 3.77 5.84 26.17
CA PRO A 47 3.22 6.27 27.44
C PRO A 47 1.85 6.91 27.16
N THR A 48 0.85 6.49 27.95
CA THR A 48 -0.56 6.90 27.91
C THR A 48 -0.83 8.41 27.87
N ASP A 49 0.21 9.21 28.07
CA ASP A 49 0.22 10.63 28.34
C ASP A 49 0.63 11.46 27.10
N ALA A 50 1.12 10.84 26.02
CA ALA A 50 1.54 11.54 24.79
C ALA A 50 0.38 12.02 23.87
N VAL A 51 -0.88 11.81 24.26
CA VAL A 51 -2.06 12.17 23.45
C VAL A 51 -2.48 13.64 23.62
N THR A 52 -1.86 14.38 24.54
CA THR A 52 -2.20 15.79 24.78
C THR A 52 -1.08 16.73 24.31
N GLY A 53 -1.14 17.15 23.04
CA GLY A 53 -0.41 18.33 22.57
C GLY A 53 0.72 18.14 21.54
N SER A 54 0.93 16.94 20.99
CA SER A 54 1.87 16.78 19.87
C SER A 54 1.20 17.18 18.54
N PRO A 55 1.86 17.96 17.65
CA PRO A 55 1.34 18.28 16.31
C PRO A 55 1.33 17.06 15.38
N TRP A 56 1.91 15.94 15.82
CA TRP A 56 1.96 14.68 15.10
C TRP A 56 0.66 13.91 15.31
N THR A 57 -0.15 13.82 14.26
CA THR A 57 -1.26 12.87 14.21
C THR A 57 -0.67 11.46 14.13
N VAL A 58 -0.50 10.79 15.27
CA VAL A 58 -0.30 9.33 15.26
C VAL A 58 -1.63 8.73 14.85
N PRO A 59 -1.75 8.07 13.68
CA PRO A 59 -3.01 7.45 13.31
C PRO A 59 -3.34 6.38 14.34
N LYS A 60 -4.44 6.57 15.07
CA LYS A 60 -4.98 5.62 16.07
C LYS A 60 -5.09 4.17 15.53
N ALA A 61 -5.17 4.02 14.21
CA ALA A 61 -5.21 2.73 13.49
C ALA A 61 -3.88 1.95 13.48
N ALA A 62 -2.78 2.52 13.97
CA ALA A 62 -1.48 1.84 14.05
C ALA A 62 -1.37 0.83 15.22
N LEU A 63 -2.27 0.88 16.19
CA LEU A 63 -2.13 0.17 17.48
C LEU A 63 -3.28 -0.77 17.88
N ASP A 64 -4.23 -1.09 16.99
CA ASP A 64 -5.38 -1.96 17.33
C ASP A 64 -5.69 -3.02 16.22
N PRO A 65 -6.21 -4.21 16.58
CA PRO A 65 -6.10 -5.50 15.85
C PRO A 65 -6.98 -5.66 14.63
N LEU A 66 -7.53 -4.59 14.05
CA LEU A 66 -8.51 -4.75 13.00
C LEU A 66 -7.94 -4.39 11.63
N ARG A 67 -6.73 -4.87 11.32
CA ARG A 67 -6.25 -4.94 9.91
C ARG A 67 -7.28 -5.64 9.02
N THR A 68 -8.13 -6.48 9.61
CA THR A 68 -9.22 -7.23 8.96
C THR A 68 -10.56 -6.49 8.93
N SER A 69 -10.69 -5.29 9.51
CA SER A 69 -11.94 -4.51 9.43
C SER A 69 -12.17 -3.88 8.05
N LYS A 70 -13.41 -3.42 7.85
CA LYS A 70 -13.82 -2.63 6.68
C LYS A 70 -13.41 -1.17 6.86
N TYR A 71 -12.68 -0.63 5.89
CA TYR A 71 -12.20 0.75 5.87
C TYR A 71 -12.62 1.48 4.60
N ARG A 72 -13.14 2.70 4.74
CA ARG A 72 -13.43 3.63 3.64
C ARG A 72 -13.09 5.06 4.10
N PRO A 73 -12.07 5.74 3.53
CA PRO A 73 -11.12 5.27 2.52
C PRO A 73 -10.18 4.17 3.07
N ILE A 74 -9.53 3.42 2.17
CA ILE A 74 -8.66 2.29 2.53
C ILE A 74 -7.25 2.82 2.86
N PRO A 75 -6.76 2.70 4.11
CA PRO A 75 -5.41 3.08 4.47
C PRO A 75 -4.42 1.95 4.11
N GLY A 76 -3.16 2.29 3.84
CA GLY A 76 -2.09 1.29 3.69
C GLY A 76 -1.95 0.45 4.96
N GLY A 77 -1.62 -0.83 4.80
CA GLY A 77 -1.41 -1.76 5.90
C GLY A 77 -2.63 -2.60 6.31
N VAL A 78 -3.81 -2.41 5.70
CA VAL A 78 -5.01 -3.22 6.01
C VAL A 78 -5.19 -4.39 5.04
N SER A 79 -6.03 -5.35 5.43
CA SER A 79 -6.41 -6.51 4.64
C SER A 79 -7.11 -6.11 3.35
N ILE A 80 -6.69 -6.71 2.24
CA ILE A 80 -7.27 -6.58 0.91
C ILE A 80 -6.93 -7.84 0.10
N GLY A 81 -7.70 -8.17 -0.92
CA GLY A 81 -7.30 -9.26 -1.81
C GLY A 81 -8.24 -9.53 -2.97
N HIS A 82 -7.72 -10.26 -3.94
CA HIS A 82 -8.47 -10.89 -5.00
C HIS A 82 -9.38 -12.00 -4.43
N PRO A 83 -10.59 -12.24 -4.98
CA PRO A 83 -11.53 -13.26 -4.50
C PRO A 83 -10.95 -14.67 -4.41
N ASN A 84 -10.04 -15.00 -5.32
CA ASN A 84 -9.42 -16.33 -5.44
C ASN A 84 -8.18 -16.55 -4.55
N ILE A 85 -7.92 -15.66 -3.59
CA ILE A 85 -6.81 -15.81 -2.62
C ILE A 85 -7.33 -15.79 -1.19
N THR A 86 -6.43 -15.98 -0.22
CA THR A 86 -6.75 -15.83 1.20
C THR A 86 -6.91 -14.36 1.58
N ALA A 87 -5.80 -13.67 1.81
CA ALA A 87 -5.75 -12.24 2.08
C ALA A 87 -4.34 -11.72 1.84
N GLY A 88 -4.22 -10.43 1.62
CA GLY A 88 -2.94 -9.73 1.56
C GLY A 88 -3.04 -8.37 2.21
N THR A 89 -2.06 -7.52 1.94
CA THR A 89 -1.99 -6.18 2.54
C THR A 89 -2.11 -5.12 1.48
N HIS A 90 -2.97 -4.13 1.70
CA HIS A 90 -3.01 -2.93 0.89
C HIS A 90 -1.70 -2.16 1.06
N GLY A 91 -0.97 -1.95 -0.02
CA GLY A 91 0.33 -1.28 0.04
C GLY A 91 0.15 0.23 0.16
N VAL A 92 -0.36 0.85 -0.89
CA VAL A 92 -0.51 2.31 -0.97
C VAL A 92 -1.74 2.69 -1.77
N SER A 93 -2.42 3.74 -1.31
CA SER A 93 -3.46 4.44 -2.06
C SER A 93 -2.83 5.58 -2.84
N LEU A 94 -3.14 5.70 -4.13
CA LEU A 94 -2.61 6.75 -4.99
C LEU A 94 -3.71 7.38 -5.85
N ARG A 95 -3.37 8.50 -6.48
CA ARG A 95 -4.19 9.12 -7.52
C ARG A 95 -3.34 9.31 -8.76
N PHE A 96 -3.69 8.63 -9.85
CA PHE A 96 -2.99 8.72 -11.12
C PHE A 96 -3.92 9.32 -12.17
N MET A 97 -3.52 10.45 -12.78
CA MET A 97 -4.34 11.17 -13.77
C MET A 97 -5.78 11.47 -13.29
N GLY A 98 -5.95 11.75 -11.99
CA GLY A 98 -7.26 12.01 -11.39
C GLY A 98 -8.08 10.77 -11.03
N ILE A 99 -7.58 9.57 -11.30
CA ILE A 99 -8.21 8.29 -10.96
C ILE A 99 -7.63 7.78 -9.65
N SER A 100 -8.48 7.48 -8.67
CA SER A 100 -8.06 6.87 -7.41
C SER A 100 -7.75 5.38 -7.64
N GLY A 101 -6.61 4.93 -7.12
CA GLY A 101 -6.15 3.55 -7.27
C GLY A 101 -5.41 3.05 -6.03
N GLY A 102 -5.13 1.76 -6.02
CA GLY A 102 -4.39 1.09 -4.97
C GLY A 102 -3.34 0.16 -5.54
N LEU A 103 -2.19 0.04 -4.87
CA LEU A 103 -1.15 -0.92 -5.20
C LEU A 103 -0.96 -1.94 -4.08
N SER A 104 -0.68 -3.16 -4.48
CA SER A 104 -0.17 -4.24 -3.64
C SER A 104 0.55 -5.24 -4.54
N ASN A 105 1.05 -6.34 -3.97
CA ASN A 105 1.74 -7.37 -4.72
C ASN A 105 0.81 -8.08 -5.71
N ASN A 106 1.38 -8.62 -6.79
CA ASN A 106 0.67 -9.47 -7.75
C ASN A 106 -0.09 -10.62 -7.05
N HIS A 107 0.54 -11.30 -6.09
CA HIS A 107 -0.12 -12.40 -5.38
C HIS A 107 -1.33 -11.96 -4.54
N VAL A 108 -1.48 -10.65 -4.26
CA VAL A 108 -2.60 -10.09 -3.51
C VAL A 108 -3.74 -9.68 -4.43
N LEU A 109 -3.46 -8.85 -5.45
CA LEU A 109 -4.50 -8.26 -6.30
C LEU A 109 -4.74 -9.03 -7.61
N ALA A 110 -3.76 -9.79 -8.08
CA ALA A 110 -3.80 -10.55 -9.33
C ALA A 110 -3.69 -12.07 -9.10
N ALA A 111 -4.09 -12.56 -7.92
CA ALA A 111 -4.15 -13.97 -7.57
C ALA A 111 -2.88 -14.81 -7.84
N GLY A 112 -1.71 -14.17 -7.86
CA GLY A 112 -0.44 -14.84 -8.16
C GLY A 112 -0.33 -15.23 -9.63
N SER A 113 -0.98 -14.47 -10.52
CA SER A 113 -1.03 -14.74 -11.94
C SER A 113 0.37 -14.64 -12.57
N THR A 114 0.70 -15.68 -13.33
CA THR A 114 1.94 -15.78 -14.12
C THR A 114 1.62 -15.70 -15.62
N LEU A 115 2.65 -15.59 -16.47
CA LEU A 115 2.48 -15.71 -17.92
C LEU A 115 2.03 -17.12 -18.33
N GLN A 116 2.60 -18.14 -17.68
CA GLN A 116 2.32 -19.54 -17.97
C GLN A 116 0.96 -20.02 -17.42
N PHE A 117 0.51 -19.43 -16.30
CA PHE A 117 -0.73 -19.77 -15.62
C PHE A 117 -1.47 -18.50 -15.19
N PRO A 118 -2.26 -17.88 -16.10
CA PRO A 118 -3.09 -16.73 -15.77
C PRO A 118 -4.16 -17.10 -14.74
N LYS A 119 -4.28 -16.32 -13.66
CA LYS A 119 -5.23 -16.54 -12.56
C LYS A 119 -6.14 -15.36 -12.23
N ALA A 120 -5.89 -14.22 -12.87
CA ALA A 120 -6.67 -13.00 -12.73
C ALA A 120 -6.84 -12.36 -14.11
N SER A 121 -7.93 -11.61 -14.26
CA SER A 121 -8.30 -10.85 -15.44
C SER A 121 -8.47 -9.37 -15.05
N ILE A 122 -8.18 -8.48 -15.99
CA ILE A 122 -8.53 -7.07 -15.83
C ILE A 122 -10.06 -6.97 -15.67
N GLY A 123 -10.50 -6.24 -14.65
CA GLY A 123 -11.91 -6.16 -14.28
C GLY A 123 -12.31 -7.03 -13.09
N ASP A 124 -11.46 -7.97 -12.64
CA ASP A 124 -11.77 -8.80 -11.48
C ASP A 124 -11.98 -7.94 -10.23
N PRO A 125 -13.01 -8.21 -9.42
CA PRO A 125 -13.29 -7.38 -8.26
C PRO A 125 -12.22 -7.58 -7.18
N ILE A 126 -11.95 -6.53 -6.40
CA ILE A 126 -11.03 -6.58 -5.25
C ILE A 126 -11.82 -6.31 -3.98
N TYR A 127 -11.63 -7.13 -2.96
CA TYR A 127 -12.35 -7.04 -1.69
C TYR A 127 -11.49 -6.40 -0.60
N GLN A 128 -12.12 -5.56 0.22
CA GLN A 128 -11.53 -5.01 1.44
C GLN A 128 -12.54 -5.16 2.59
N PRO A 129 -12.27 -6.04 3.59
CA PRO A 129 -11.05 -6.85 3.77
C PRO A 129 -10.89 -7.96 2.71
N GLY A 130 -9.74 -8.65 2.70
CA GLY A 130 -9.53 -9.81 1.83
C GLY A 130 -10.47 -10.99 2.18
N PRO A 131 -10.67 -11.97 1.27
CA PRO A 131 -11.66 -13.04 1.45
C PRO A 131 -11.55 -13.81 2.77
N TYR A 132 -10.34 -14.23 3.15
CA TYR A 132 -10.08 -14.97 4.38
C TYR A 132 -10.41 -14.16 5.64
N ASP A 133 -10.27 -12.84 5.56
CA ASP A 133 -10.54 -11.91 6.65
C ASP A 133 -12.01 -11.45 6.69
N GLY A 134 -12.89 -12.12 5.94
CA GLY A 134 -14.35 -11.89 5.94
C GLY A 134 -14.86 -11.00 4.80
N GLY A 135 -14.01 -10.69 3.81
CA GLY A 135 -14.40 -9.93 2.63
C GLY A 135 -15.32 -10.72 1.71
N THR A 136 -16.38 -10.07 1.22
CA THR A 136 -17.34 -10.67 0.28
C THR A 136 -17.51 -9.81 -0.97
N SER A 137 -18.33 -10.26 -1.92
CA SER A 137 -18.71 -9.44 -3.09
C SER A 137 -19.37 -8.11 -2.71
N ALA A 138 -20.02 -8.02 -1.55
CA ALA A 138 -20.56 -6.76 -1.01
C ALA A 138 -19.47 -5.78 -0.56
N ASP A 139 -18.24 -6.27 -0.38
CA ASP A 139 -17.07 -5.51 0.08
C ASP A 139 -16.12 -5.14 -1.05
N ALA A 140 -16.58 -5.26 -2.31
CA ALA A 140 -15.83 -4.83 -3.47
C ALA A 140 -15.51 -3.33 -3.38
N VAL A 141 -14.23 -3.00 -3.56
CA VAL A 141 -13.71 -1.61 -3.48
C VAL A 141 -13.16 -1.08 -4.79
N GLY A 142 -13.06 -1.94 -5.79
CA GLY A 142 -12.55 -1.61 -7.10
C GLY A 142 -12.41 -2.87 -7.94
N ALA A 143 -11.88 -2.69 -9.13
CA ALA A 143 -11.55 -3.77 -10.04
C ALA A 143 -10.04 -3.74 -10.34
N LEU A 144 -9.44 -4.90 -10.57
CA LEU A 144 -8.06 -5.02 -11.01
C LEU A 144 -7.89 -4.27 -12.34
N SER A 145 -7.19 -3.14 -12.30
CA SER A 145 -7.02 -2.27 -13.47
C SER A 145 -5.83 -2.67 -14.33
N TRP A 146 -4.77 -3.18 -13.70
CA TRP A 146 -3.56 -3.65 -14.36
C TRP A 146 -2.71 -4.49 -13.40
N TYR A 147 -1.89 -5.40 -13.94
CA TYR A 147 -0.82 -6.06 -13.20
C TYR A 147 0.28 -6.52 -14.16
N GLN A 148 1.51 -6.66 -13.66
CA GLN A 148 2.59 -7.36 -14.35
C GLN A 148 2.51 -8.85 -13.99
N PRO A 149 2.26 -9.76 -14.96
CA PRO A 149 2.35 -11.19 -14.71
C PRO A 149 3.80 -11.60 -14.42
N ILE A 150 3.97 -12.57 -13.53
CA ILE A 150 5.28 -13.16 -13.24
C ILE A 150 5.63 -14.15 -14.36
N ASP A 151 6.82 -14.09 -14.92
CA ASP A 151 7.38 -15.12 -15.80
C ASP A 151 8.11 -16.16 -14.95
N THR A 152 7.63 -17.40 -14.92
CA THR A 152 8.28 -18.47 -14.12
C THR A 152 9.47 -19.10 -14.83
N GLU A 153 9.69 -18.78 -16.11
CA GLU A 153 10.76 -19.35 -16.93
C GLU A 153 11.92 -18.38 -17.14
N LYS A 154 11.79 -17.12 -16.69
CA LYS A 154 12.80 -16.06 -16.85
C LYS A 154 12.90 -15.19 -15.61
N SER A 155 13.92 -14.33 -15.60
CA SER A 155 14.05 -13.28 -14.59
C SER A 155 12.94 -12.23 -14.73
N ASN A 156 12.33 -11.88 -13.62
CA ASN A 156 11.33 -10.80 -13.53
C ASN A 156 12.05 -9.51 -13.16
N LEU A 157 12.33 -8.68 -14.15
CA LEU A 157 12.92 -7.36 -13.96
C LEU A 157 11.85 -6.31 -14.30
N ILE A 158 11.74 -5.29 -13.45
CA ILE A 158 10.88 -4.11 -13.65
C ILE A 158 11.77 -2.92 -13.93
#